data_AF-A0AAW0Q625-F1
#
_entry.id   AF-A0AAW0Q625-F1
#
_cell.length_a   1.000
_cell.length_b   1.000
_cell.length_c   1.000
_cell.angle_alpha   90.00
_cell.angle_beta   90.00
_cell.angle_gamma   90.00
#
_symmetry.space_group_name_H-M   'P 1'
#
loop_
_entity.id
_entity.type
_entity.pdbx_description
1 polymer ?
#
loop_
_entity_poly.entity_id
_entity_poly.type
_entity_poly.pdbx_seq_one_letter_code
_entity_poly.pdbx_strand_id
1 'polypeptide(L)'
;MFSTCSFALALGLAAYLSASCLRAPFRVRATRLWKQDRLGFLVDSQATTAAQGALVATAAYHAAVALALTPRDTTAKLDAGVVHRLCPNAAHVSPRYLSWNAYTAACLVLVLCVGAPVRLAAYGGLGRNFTFRLARPDRLVTTGIYRHLQHPSYTGQLALLGDCGCSSPGPTARCLGAGWRRPASRSGFSGVIPGLLFTLPARRRSCGSCGSGFKTRRPC
;
A
#
# COMPACT_ATOMS: atom_id res chain seq x y z
N MET A 1 -13.80 5.83 -26.61
CA MET A 1 -14.39 6.14 -25.29
C MET A 1 -14.31 4.88 -24.44
N PHE A 2 -13.63 4.91 -23.29
CA PHE A 2 -13.56 3.74 -22.42
C PHE A 2 -14.85 3.62 -21.61
N SER A 3 -15.45 2.42 -21.57
CA SER A 3 -16.72 2.17 -20.87
C SER A 3 -16.55 2.16 -19.35
N THR A 4 -17.53 2.67 -18.60
CA THR A 4 -17.56 2.58 -17.12
C THR A 4 -17.42 1.15 -16.61
N CYS A 5 -17.92 0.17 -17.36
CA CYS A 5 -17.76 -1.25 -17.01
C CYS A 5 -16.29 -1.67 -17.00
N SER A 6 -15.49 -1.20 -17.97
CA SER A 6 -14.05 -1.47 -18.00
C SER A 6 -13.30 -0.81 -16.84
N PHE A 7 -13.74 0.38 -16.42
CA PHE A 7 -13.19 1.08 -15.25
C PHE A 7 -13.50 0.32 -13.96
N ALA A 8 -14.76 -0.12 -13.78
CA ALA A 8 -15.19 -0.91 -12.63
C ALA A 8 -14.43 -2.25 -12.52
N LEU A 9 -14.24 -2.94 -13.65
CA LEU A 9 -13.44 -4.17 -13.71
C LEU A 9 -11.97 -3.91 -13.35
N ALA A 10 -11.37 -2.82 -13.84
CA ALA A 10 -9.99 -2.46 -13.52
C ALA A 10 -9.81 -2.16 -12.03
N LEU A 11 -10.75 -1.43 -11.40
CA LEU A 11 -10.77 -1.20 -9.96
C LEU A 11 -10.90 -2.50 -9.16
N GLY A 12 -11.80 -3.38 -9.58
CA GLY A 12 -11.98 -4.70 -8.95
C GLY A 12 -10.72 -5.56 -9.03
N LEU A 13 -10.07 -5.60 -10.20
CA LEU A 13 -8.83 -6.35 -10.40
C LEU A 13 -7.68 -5.77 -9.55
N ALA A 14 -7.53 -4.44 -9.52
CA ALA A 14 -6.53 -3.77 -8.70
C ALA A 14 -6.72 -4.05 -7.20
N ALA A 15 -7.97 -4.03 -6.73
CA ALA A 15 -8.32 -4.36 -5.35
C ALA A 15 -8.07 -5.83 -5.03
N TYR A 16 -8.42 -6.75 -5.94
CA TYR A 16 -8.17 -8.17 -5.78
C TYR A 16 -6.67 -8.48 -5.65
N LEU A 17 -5.84 -7.90 -6.53
CA LEU A 17 -4.39 -8.09 -6.47
C LEU A 17 -3.78 -7.44 -5.23
N SER A 18 -4.24 -6.25 -4.85
CA SER A 18 -3.80 -5.57 -3.62
C SER A 18 -4.16 -6.37 -2.37
N ALA A 19 -5.37 -6.93 -2.29
CA ALA A 19 -5.79 -7.79 -1.21
C ALA A 19 -4.97 -9.08 -1.15
N SER A 20 -4.69 -9.69 -2.31
CA SER A 20 -3.84 -10.87 -2.42
C SER A 20 -2.41 -10.59 -1.93
N CYS A 21 -1.90 -9.38 -2.20
CA CYS A 21 -0.61 -8.91 -1.70
C CYS A 21 -0.56 -8.74 -0.16
N LEU A 22 -1.70 -8.71 0.54
CA LEU A 22 -1.75 -8.66 2.00
C LEU A 22 -1.90 -10.06 2.64
N ARG A 23 -2.05 -11.13 1.85
CA ARG A 23 -2.11 -12.50 2.37
C ARG A 23 -0.70 -13.04 2.52
N ALA A 24 -0.37 -13.52 3.73
CA ALA A 24 0.89 -14.23 3.94
C ALA A 24 0.81 -15.56 3.17
N PRO A 25 1.75 -15.85 2.26
CA PRO A 25 1.74 -17.13 1.54
C PRO A 25 1.99 -18.32 2.48
N PHE A 26 2.66 -18.09 3.62
CA PHE A 26 2.98 -19.13 4.60
C PHE A 26 2.77 -18.64 6.02
N ARG A 27 2.29 -19.53 6.90
CA ARG A 27 2.24 -19.30 8.35
C ARG A 27 3.56 -19.73 8.98
N VAL A 28 4.15 -18.86 9.79
CA VAL A 28 5.39 -19.16 10.52
C VAL A 28 5.06 -19.99 11.76
N ARG A 29 5.84 -21.04 12.03
CA ARG A 29 5.76 -21.78 13.30
C ARG A 29 6.13 -20.84 14.47
N ALA A 30 5.39 -20.94 15.57
CA ALA A 30 5.60 -20.12 16.76
C ALA A 30 7.06 -20.15 17.28
N THR A 31 7.75 -21.29 17.13
CA THR A 31 9.14 -21.49 17.55
C THR A 31 10.17 -20.62 16.81
N ARG A 32 9.84 -20.10 15.62
CA ARG A 32 10.73 -19.25 14.81
C ARG A 32 10.42 -17.76 14.89
N LEU A 33 9.35 -17.39 15.59
CA LEU A 33 8.97 -16.00 15.80
C LEU A 33 9.93 -15.34 16.78
N TRP A 34 10.27 -14.08 16.48
CA TRP A 34 11.03 -13.26 17.41
C TRP A 34 10.16 -12.90 18.62
N LYS A 35 10.68 -13.15 19.84
CA LYS A 35 9.91 -13.01 21.09
C LYS A 35 9.45 -11.57 21.39
N GLN A 36 10.11 -10.56 20.84
CA GLN A 36 9.84 -9.14 21.08
C GLN A 36 9.48 -8.41 19.77
N ASP A 37 8.52 -8.94 19.01
CA ASP A 37 8.03 -8.27 17.81
C ASP A 37 7.02 -7.16 18.16
N ARG A 38 7.52 -5.93 18.30
CA ARG A 38 6.68 -4.74 18.55
C ARG A 38 5.81 -4.36 17.34
N LEU A 39 6.12 -4.86 16.15
CA LEU A 39 5.35 -4.60 14.93
C LEU A 39 4.29 -5.68 14.68
N GLY A 40 4.25 -6.73 15.51
CA GLY A 40 3.35 -7.88 15.32
C GLY A 40 1.86 -7.52 15.27
N PHE A 41 1.44 -6.41 15.88
CA PHE A 41 0.05 -5.95 15.84
C PHE A 41 -0.35 -5.38 14.47
N LEU A 42 0.57 -4.68 13.79
CA LEU A 42 0.36 -4.13 12.44
C LEU A 42 0.25 -5.23 11.40
N VAL A 43 0.95 -6.34 11.64
CA VAL A 43 1.01 -7.48 10.72
C VAL A 43 0.28 -8.70 11.28
N ASP A 44 -0.68 -8.46 12.18
CA ASP A 44 -1.53 -9.49 12.71
C ASP A 44 -2.53 -10.01 11.67
N SER A 45 -2.92 -11.28 11.79
CA SER A 45 -3.89 -11.89 10.88
C SER A 45 -5.23 -11.16 10.85
N GLN A 46 -5.69 -10.63 11.99
CA GLN A 46 -6.95 -9.89 12.05
C GLN A 46 -6.80 -8.52 11.39
N ALA A 47 -5.72 -7.79 11.68
CA ALA A 47 -5.44 -6.48 11.09
C ALA A 47 -5.29 -6.58 9.56
N THR A 48 -4.56 -7.59 9.06
CA THR A 48 -4.38 -7.82 7.62
C THR A 48 -5.69 -8.23 6.93
N THR A 49 -6.52 -9.06 7.56
CA THR A 49 -7.84 -9.45 7.03
C THR A 49 -8.80 -8.26 7.01
N ALA A 50 -8.80 -7.43 8.05
CA ALA A 50 -9.59 -6.20 8.10
C ALA A 50 -9.15 -5.22 7.00
N ALA A 51 -7.84 -5.04 6.79
CA ALA A 51 -7.30 -4.19 5.73
C ALA A 51 -7.69 -4.69 4.32
N GLN A 52 -7.69 -6.01 4.09
CA GLN A 52 -8.20 -6.60 2.84
C GLN A 52 -9.68 -6.31 2.64
N GLY A 53 -10.49 -6.52 3.68
CA GLY A 53 -11.92 -6.23 3.65
C GLY A 53 -12.19 -4.77 3.33
N ALA A 54 -11.48 -3.85 3.99
CA ALA A 54 -11.60 -2.41 3.75
C ALA A 54 -11.22 -2.02 2.32
N LEU A 55 -10.12 -2.56 1.76
CA LEU A 55 -9.70 -2.30 0.39
C LEU A 55 -10.74 -2.77 -0.63
N VAL A 56 -11.23 -4.01 -0.48
CA VAL A 56 -12.23 -4.58 -1.38
C VAL A 56 -13.56 -3.85 -1.27
N ALA A 57 -14.01 -3.52 -0.05
CA ALA A 57 -15.24 -2.78 0.18
C ALA A 57 -15.17 -1.37 -0.44
N THR A 58 -14.04 -0.68 -0.28
CA THR A 58 -13.82 0.65 -0.86
C THR A 58 -13.84 0.58 -2.39
N ALA A 59 -13.15 -0.38 -3.00
CA ALA A 59 -13.14 -0.55 -4.45
C ALA A 59 -14.52 -0.94 -5.02
N ALA A 60 -15.24 -1.85 -4.35
CA ALA A 60 -16.59 -2.24 -4.73
C ALA A 60 -17.56 -1.06 -4.63
N TYR A 61 -17.45 -0.24 -3.58
CA TYR A 61 -18.22 0.99 -3.42
C TYR A 61 -17.93 1.98 -4.56
N HIS A 62 -16.65 2.23 -4.88
CA HIS A 62 -16.27 3.10 -6.00
C HIS A 62 -16.79 2.58 -7.35
N ALA A 63 -16.71 1.27 -7.59
CA ALA A 63 -17.25 0.66 -8.80
C ALA A 63 -18.78 0.83 -8.88
N ALA A 64 -19.50 0.60 -7.78
CA ALA A 64 -20.95 0.77 -7.72
C ALA A 64 -21.37 2.23 -7.95
N VAL A 65 -20.68 3.18 -7.32
CA VAL A 65 -20.92 4.62 -7.51
C VAL A 65 -20.60 5.05 -8.94
N ALA A 66 -19.50 4.58 -9.53
CA ALA A 66 -19.17 4.87 -10.92
C ALA A 66 -20.27 4.34 -11.86
N LEU A 67 -20.72 3.10 -11.68
CA LEU A 67 -21.78 2.50 -12.49
C LEU A 67 -23.14 3.18 -12.31
N ALA A 68 -23.44 3.70 -11.12
CA ALA A 68 -24.69 4.36 -10.80
C ALA A 68 -24.76 5.83 -11.27
N LEU A 69 -23.63 6.54 -11.25
CA LEU A 69 -23.56 7.98 -11.58
C LEU A 69 -23.19 8.27 -13.03
N THR A 70 -22.60 7.32 -13.78
CA THR A 70 -22.33 7.53 -15.21
C THR A 70 -23.60 7.29 -16.03
N PRO A 71 -24.02 8.23 -16.90
CA PRO A 71 -25.13 8.04 -17.81
C PRO A 71 -24.89 6.80 -18.69
N ARG A 72 -25.87 5.90 -18.77
CA ARG A 72 -25.88 4.81 -19.76
C ARG A 72 -26.73 5.24 -20.94
N ASP A 73 -26.27 4.91 -22.15
CA ASP A 73 -27.03 5.11 -23.39
C ASP A 73 -28.29 4.22 -23.45
N THR A 74 -28.38 3.23 -22.56
CA THR A 74 -29.59 2.41 -22.37
C THR A 74 -30.54 3.06 -21.37
N THR A 75 -31.82 3.14 -21.75
CA THR A 75 -32.96 3.80 -21.09
C THR A 75 -33.29 3.35 -19.65
N ALA A 76 -32.49 2.46 -19.05
CA ALA A 76 -32.60 2.09 -17.64
C ALA A 76 -31.79 3.08 -16.77
N LYS A 77 -32.38 4.26 -16.51
CA LYS A 77 -31.91 5.10 -15.40
C LYS A 77 -32.14 4.31 -14.11
N LEU A 78 -31.07 4.09 -13.34
CA LEU A 78 -31.20 3.53 -11.99
C LEU A 78 -32.11 4.47 -11.17
N ASP A 79 -33.05 3.91 -10.39
CA ASP A 79 -33.99 4.71 -9.60
C ASP A 79 -33.25 5.78 -8.79
N ALA A 80 -33.72 7.03 -8.85
CA ALA A 80 -33.11 8.15 -8.14
C ALA A 80 -32.98 7.88 -6.62
N GLY A 81 -33.92 7.12 -6.04
CA GLY A 81 -33.88 6.70 -4.64
C GLY A 81 -32.79 5.66 -4.31
N VAL A 82 -32.32 4.87 -5.28
CA VAL A 82 -31.17 3.97 -5.10
C VAL A 82 -29.88 4.77 -5.15
N VAL A 83 -29.77 5.70 -6.11
CA VAL A 83 -28.60 6.60 -6.22
C VAL A 83 -28.43 7.44 -4.96
N HIS A 84 -29.51 8.00 -4.41
CA HIS A 84 -29.48 8.79 -3.17
C HIS A 84 -29.07 7.95 -1.94
N ARG A 85 -29.49 6.68 -1.85
CA ARG A 85 -29.06 5.77 -0.78
C ARG A 85 -27.58 5.40 -0.88
N LEU A 86 -27.05 5.27 -2.09
CA LEU A 86 -25.66 4.92 -2.34
C LEU A 86 -24.71 6.12 -2.15
N CYS A 87 -25.15 7.30 -2.56
CA CYS A 87 -24.40 8.54 -2.51
C CYS A 87 -25.38 9.72 -2.26
N PRO A 88 -25.69 10.01 -0.98
CA PRO A 88 -26.60 11.10 -0.62
C PRO A 88 -26.18 12.47 -1.19
N ASN A 89 -24.86 12.69 -1.31
CA ASN A 89 -24.27 13.94 -1.78
C ASN A 89 -23.58 13.78 -3.15
N ALA A 90 -24.30 13.21 -4.13
CA ALA A 90 -23.78 13.00 -5.49
C ALA A 90 -23.29 14.31 -6.16
N ALA A 91 -23.89 15.45 -5.84
CA ALA A 91 -23.48 16.76 -6.36
C ALA A 91 -22.03 17.15 -6.00
N HIS A 92 -21.47 16.61 -4.92
CA HIS A 92 -20.12 16.94 -4.45
C HIS A 92 -19.03 16.04 -5.05
N VAL A 93 -19.41 15.06 -5.88
CA VAL A 93 -18.47 14.13 -6.50
C VAL A 93 -18.30 14.49 -7.97
N SER A 94 -17.08 14.89 -8.34
CA SER A 94 -16.79 15.21 -9.74
C SER A 94 -16.69 13.91 -10.57
N PRO A 95 -17.38 13.80 -11.71
CA PRO A 95 -17.35 12.62 -12.59
C PRO A 95 -15.95 12.21 -13.06
N ARG A 96 -14.99 13.14 -13.06
CA ARG A 96 -13.58 12.87 -13.42
C ARG A 96 -12.95 11.78 -12.56
N TYR A 97 -13.30 11.65 -11.28
CA TYR A 97 -12.74 10.58 -10.42
C TYR A 97 -13.40 9.21 -10.62
N LEU A 98 -14.56 9.19 -11.28
CA LEU A 98 -15.37 7.99 -11.51
C LEU A 98 -15.28 7.49 -12.96
N SER A 99 -14.37 8.06 -13.74
CA SER A 99 -14.18 7.76 -15.16
C SER A 99 -12.70 7.69 -15.48
N TRP A 100 -12.40 7.09 -16.63
CA TRP A 100 -11.04 7.01 -17.16
C TRP A 100 -10.48 8.42 -17.41
N ASN A 101 -9.44 8.76 -16.67
CA ASN A 101 -8.59 9.91 -16.92
C ASN A 101 -7.11 9.49 -16.84
N ALA A 102 -6.20 10.35 -17.29
CA ALA A 102 -4.77 10.04 -17.29
C ALA A 102 -4.21 9.72 -15.89
N TYR A 103 -4.73 10.39 -14.86
CA TYR A 103 -4.33 10.16 -13.47
C TYR A 103 -4.80 8.79 -12.95
N THR A 104 -6.09 8.45 -13.09
CA THR A 104 -6.63 7.15 -12.67
C THR A 104 -6.02 6.01 -13.47
N ALA A 105 -5.77 6.22 -14.76
CA ALA A 105 -5.08 5.25 -15.59
C ALA A 105 -3.64 5.03 -15.12
N ALA A 106 -2.90 6.10 -14.81
CA ALA A 106 -1.55 5.99 -14.28
C ALA A 106 -1.50 5.26 -12.93
N CYS A 107 -2.41 5.57 -11.99
CA CYS A 107 -2.44 4.86 -10.70
C CYS A 107 -2.80 3.38 -10.87
N LEU A 108 -3.81 3.05 -11.69
CA LEU A 108 -4.17 1.65 -11.99
C LEU A 108 -3.04 0.89 -12.65
N VAL A 109 -2.35 1.47 -13.64
CA VAL A 109 -1.20 0.85 -14.29
C VAL A 109 -0.07 0.62 -13.30
N LEU A 110 0.20 1.59 -12.42
CA LEU A 110 1.22 1.45 -11.37
C LEU A 110 0.91 0.25 -10.45
N VAL A 111 -0.34 0.09 -10.01
CA VAL A 111 -0.75 -1.04 -9.16
C VAL A 111 -0.66 -2.37 -9.90
N LEU A 112 -1.27 -2.43 -11.08
CA LEU A 112 -1.44 -3.67 -11.84
C LEU A 112 -0.13 -4.17 -12.43
N CYS A 113 0.73 -3.28 -12.91
CA CYS A 113 1.94 -3.63 -13.65
C CYS A 113 3.21 -3.60 -12.78
N VAL A 114 3.23 -2.78 -11.72
CA VAL A 114 4.44 -2.60 -10.89
C VAL A 114 4.20 -3.08 -9.47
N GLY A 115 3.24 -2.51 -8.75
CA GLY A 115 3.03 -2.75 -7.33
C GLY A 115 2.75 -4.22 -7.00
N ALA A 116 1.71 -4.79 -7.60
CA ALA A 116 1.34 -6.18 -7.35
C ALA A 116 2.36 -7.18 -7.91
N PRO A 117 2.84 -7.08 -9.17
CA PRO A 117 3.79 -8.05 -9.71
C PRO A 117 5.12 -8.09 -8.96
N VAL A 118 5.69 -6.93 -8.61
CA VAL A 118 6.96 -6.86 -7.85
C VAL A 118 6.80 -7.51 -6.47
N ARG A 119 5.67 -7.27 -5.80
CA ARG A 119 5.40 -7.84 -4.48
C ARG A 119 5.13 -9.34 -4.54
N LEU A 120 4.35 -9.81 -5.51
CA LEU A 120 4.10 -11.23 -5.72
C LEU A 120 5.36 -11.98 -6.17
N ALA A 121 6.20 -11.37 -7.01
CA ALA A 121 7.50 -11.92 -7.41
C ALA A 121 8.45 -12.04 -6.20
N ALA A 122 8.43 -11.07 -5.29
CA ALA A 122 9.18 -11.14 -4.03
C ALA A 122 8.74 -12.33 -3.16
N TYR A 123 7.44 -12.66 -3.14
CA TYR A 123 6.91 -13.83 -2.45
C TYR A 123 7.35 -15.13 -3.10
N GLY A 124 7.35 -15.18 -4.43
CA GLY A 124 7.88 -16.33 -5.19
C GLY A 124 9.37 -16.55 -4.94
N GLY A 125 10.17 -15.49 -4.93
CA GLY A 125 11.63 -15.58 -4.73
C GLY A 125 12.07 -15.99 -3.32
N LEU A 126 11.37 -15.51 -2.28
CA LEU A 126 11.68 -15.88 -0.88
C LEU A 126 10.95 -17.16 -0.44
N GLY A 127 9.79 -17.46 -1.03
CA GLY A 127 8.96 -18.63 -0.74
C GLY A 127 8.69 -18.80 0.75
N ARG A 128 9.06 -19.97 1.29
CA ARG A 128 8.89 -20.35 2.70
C ARG A 128 9.59 -19.44 3.72
N ASN A 129 10.54 -18.62 3.27
CA ASN A 129 11.27 -17.67 4.12
C ASN A 129 10.60 -16.29 4.15
N PHE A 130 9.57 -16.06 3.35
CA PHE A 130 8.81 -14.82 3.40
C PHE A 130 7.89 -14.83 4.61
N THR A 131 8.14 -13.91 5.54
CA THR A 131 7.34 -13.76 6.75
C THR A 131 6.99 -12.30 6.96
N PHE A 132 5.71 -12.07 7.28
CA PHE A 132 5.21 -10.75 7.63
C PHE A 132 5.60 -10.33 9.05
N ARG A 133 5.77 -11.32 9.94
CA ARG A 133 6.33 -11.14 11.27
C ARG A 133 7.84 -11.34 11.25
N LEU A 134 8.54 -10.73 12.20
CA LEU A 134 9.99 -10.95 12.34
C LEU A 134 10.25 -12.42 12.70
N ALA A 135 10.91 -13.14 11.79
CA ALA A 135 11.35 -14.51 11.97
C ALA A 135 12.80 -14.66 11.52
N ARG A 136 13.54 -15.58 12.15
CA ARG A 136 14.94 -15.81 11.78
C ARG A 136 15.02 -16.47 10.40
N PRO A 137 15.72 -15.87 9.41
CA PRO A 137 15.87 -16.47 8.09
C PRO A 137 16.86 -17.64 8.12
N ASP A 138 16.59 -18.68 7.34
CA ASP A 138 17.48 -19.86 7.23
C ASP A 138 18.60 -19.66 6.19
N ARG A 139 18.40 -18.78 5.19
CA ARG A 139 19.36 -18.55 4.09
C ARG A 139 19.21 -17.15 3.48
N LEU A 140 20.31 -16.59 2.99
CA LEU A 140 20.32 -15.36 2.19
C LEU A 140 19.94 -15.69 0.74
N VAL A 141 18.99 -14.94 0.16
CA VAL A 141 18.56 -15.09 -1.24
C VAL A 141 19.00 -13.85 -2.03
N THR A 142 19.84 -14.06 -3.04
CA THR A 142 20.36 -12.99 -3.92
C THR A 142 19.99 -13.20 -5.39
N THR A 143 19.17 -14.20 -5.69
CA THR A 143 18.75 -14.57 -7.05
C THR A 143 17.42 -13.91 -7.45
N GLY A 144 17.13 -13.85 -8.75
CA GLY A 144 15.91 -13.24 -9.27
C GLY A 144 15.86 -11.74 -9.01
N ILE A 145 14.70 -11.21 -8.61
CA ILE A 145 14.50 -9.77 -8.36
C ILE A 145 15.40 -9.21 -7.24
N TYR A 146 15.84 -10.07 -6.31
CA TYR A 146 16.71 -9.71 -5.20
C TYR A 146 18.14 -9.34 -5.61
N ARG A 147 18.52 -9.57 -6.88
CA ARG A 147 19.80 -9.10 -7.44
C ARG A 147 19.81 -7.59 -7.72
N HIS A 148 18.63 -7.00 -7.91
CA HIS A 148 18.47 -5.59 -8.30
C HIS A 148 17.95 -4.74 -7.14
N LEU A 149 17.11 -5.32 -6.28
CA LEU A 149 16.52 -4.63 -5.12
C LEU A 149 16.71 -5.49 -3.86
N GLN A 150 17.22 -4.90 -2.79
CA GLN A 150 17.37 -5.61 -1.51
C GLN A 150 16.02 -5.91 -0.85
N HIS A 151 15.04 -5.02 -1.05
CA HIS A 151 13.73 -5.11 -0.41
C HIS A 151 12.55 -4.91 -1.39
N PRO A 152 12.40 -5.81 -2.38
CA PRO A 152 11.38 -5.68 -3.43
C PRO A 152 9.94 -5.67 -2.86
N SER A 153 9.69 -6.38 -1.76
CA SER A 153 8.36 -6.39 -1.11
C SER A 153 7.97 -5.02 -0.52
N TYR A 154 8.91 -4.26 0.05
CA TYR A 154 8.65 -2.91 0.55
C TYR A 154 8.45 -1.94 -0.62
N THR A 155 9.23 -2.07 -1.71
CA THR A 155 9.01 -1.23 -2.90
C THR A 155 7.64 -1.48 -3.52
N GLY A 156 7.18 -2.73 -3.59
CA GLY A 156 5.83 -3.07 -4.02
C GLY A 156 4.76 -2.53 -3.07
N GLN A 157 4.99 -2.58 -1.75
CA GLN A 157 4.08 -1.99 -0.77
C GLN A 157 3.92 -0.48 -0.95
N LEU A 158 5.03 0.22 -1.21
CA LEU A 158 5.01 1.67 -1.45
C LEU A 158 4.24 2.01 -2.72
N ALA A 159 4.41 1.24 -3.79
CA ALA A 159 3.63 1.40 -5.02
C ALA A 159 2.13 1.17 -4.79
N LEU A 160 1.76 0.18 -3.97
CA LEU A 160 0.35 -0.07 -3.59
C LEU A 160 -0.21 1.04 -2.68
N LEU A 161 0.59 1.58 -1.76
CA LEU A 161 0.18 2.70 -0.89
C LEU A 161 0.04 4.02 -1.66
N GLY A 162 0.84 4.23 -2.69
CA GLY A 162 0.71 5.37 -3.60
C GLY A 162 -0.67 5.41 -4.26
N ASP A 163 -1.26 4.24 -4.57
CA ASP A 163 -2.61 4.14 -5.10
C ASP A 163 -3.71 4.39 -4.07
N CYS A 164 -3.51 4.02 -2.79
CA CYS A 164 -4.41 4.44 -1.70
C CYS A 164 -4.48 5.98 -1.57
N GLY A 165 -3.46 6.72 -2.02
CA GLY A 165 -3.50 8.18 -2.15
C GLY A 165 -4.38 8.66 -3.31
N CYS A 166 -4.40 7.94 -4.44
CA CYS A 166 -5.33 8.18 -5.55
C CYS A 166 -6.78 7.82 -5.16
N SER A 167 -6.93 6.74 -4.40
CA SER A 167 -8.17 6.26 -3.78
C SER A 167 -8.41 6.88 -2.39
N SER A 168 -7.90 8.10 -2.15
CA SER A 168 -8.17 8.81 -0.90
C SER A 168 -9.67 8.72 -0.59
N PRO A 169 -10.09 8.67 0.69
CA PRO A 169 -11.51 8.69 1.02
C PRO A 169 -12.23 9.91 0.42
N GLY A 170 -11.55 10.89 -0.19
CA GLY A 170 -12.11 12.03 -0.90
C GLY A 170 -13.43 11.79 -1.65
N PRO A 171 -13.52 10.93 -2.68
CA PRO A 171 -14.77 10.75 -3.41
C PRO A 171 -15.84 9.99 -2.59
N THR A 172 -15.43 8.96 -1.83
CA THR A 172 -16.33 8.16 -0.99
C THR A 172 -16.91 8.96 0.18
N ALA A 173 -16.05 9.70 0.88
CA ALA A 173 -16.41 10.62 1.95
C ALA A 173 -17.25 11.79 1.43
N ARG A 174 -16.94 12.35 0.25
CA ARG A 174 -17.80 13.38 -0.39
C ARG A 174 -19.18 12.82 -0.73
N CYS A 175 -19.26 11.59 -1.23
CA CYS A 175 -20.54 10.93 -1.50
C CYS A 175 -21.38 10.73 -0.23
N LEU A 176 -20.75 10.24 0.84
CA LEU A 176 -21.40 9.97 2.13
C LEU A 176 -21.61 11.23 2.98
N GLY A 177 -21.13 12.39 2.54
CA GLY A 177 -21.20 13.63 3.32
C GLY A 177 -20.25 13.68 4.53
N ALA A 178 -19.31 12.74 4.63
CA ALA A 178 -18.26 12.78 5.65
C ALA A 178 -17.28 13.91 5.29
N GLY A 179 -17.37 15.03 6.00
CA GLY A 179 -16.61 16.26 5.74
C GLY A 179 -15.10 16.11 5.96
N TRP A 180 -14.39 15.53 5.00
CA TRP A 180 -12.93 15.63 4.93
C TRP A 180 -12.56 16.92 4.17
N ARG A 181 -12.26 17.99 4.91
CA ARG A 181 -11.71 19.23 4.34
C ARG A 181 -10.44 18.89 3.56
N ARG A 182 -10.37 19.37 2.30
CA ARG A 182 -9.15 19.29 1.50
C ARG A 182 -8.02 19.97 2.29
N PRO A 183 -6.83 19.35 2.47
CA PRO A 183 -5.64 20.17 2.58
C PRO A 183 -5.49 20.89 1.23
N ALA A 184 -5.76 22.19 1.23
CA ALA A 184 -5.50 23.05 0.10
C ALA A 184 -3.98 23.17 -0.05
N SER A 185 -3.36 22.29 -0.83
CA SER A 185 -2.05 22.56 -1.40
C SER A 185 -1.89 21.76 -2.68
N ARG A 186 -1.99 22.49 -3.79
CA ARG A 186 -1.71 22.04 -5.14
C ARG A 186 -0.19 22.21 -5.38
N SER A 187 0.63 21.56 -4.57
CA SER A 187 2.09 21.45 -4.76
C SER A 187 2.63 20.49 -3.69
N GLY A 188 2.86 19.23 -4.05
CA GLY A 188 3.32 18.26 -3.06
C GLY A 188 3.39 16.83 -3.54
N PHE A 189 3.89 16.58 -4.75
CA PHE A 189 4.42 15.26 -5.12
C PHE A 189 5.81 14.99 -4.50
N SER A 190 6.20 15.79 -3.50
CA SER A 190 7.43 15.65 -2.73
C SER A 190 7.05 15.77 -1.26
N GLY A 191 7.04 14.67 -0.51
CA GLY A 191 6.72 14.74 0.92
C GLY A 191 6.38 13.46 1.69
N VAL A 192 6.21 12.30 1.05
CA VAL A 192 5.93 11.03 1.78
C VAL A 192 7.03 9.98 1.60
N ILE A 193 8.27 10.45 1.39
CA ILE A 193 9.50 9.69 1.62
C ILE A 193 10.53 10.71 2.13
N PRO A 194 10.49 11.12 3.42
CA PRO A 194 11.46 10.55 4.35
C PRO A 194 10.99 10.65 5.83
N GLY A 195 10.09 9.76 6.26
CA GLY A 195 9.68 9.69 7.67
C GLY A 195 10.27 8.52 8.47
N LEU A 196 10.88 7.55 7.79
CA LEU A 196 11.32 6.29 8.41
C LEU A 196 12.84 6.05 8.36
N LEU A 197 13.63 7.06 8.01
CA LEU A 197 15.08 6.91 7.87
C LEU A 197 15.91 8.03 8.51
N PHE A 198 15.44 8.73 9.56
CA PHE A 198 16.32 9.65 10.32
C PHE A 198 15.80 9.93 11.74
N THR A 199 15.83 8.94 12.63
CA THR A 199 15.97 9.16 14.08
C THR A 199 16.77 8.01 14.72
N LEU A 200 18.00 7.82 14.24
CA LEU A 200 19.05 7.25 15.08
C LEU A 200 19.93 8.42 15.55
N PRO A 201 19.99 8.72 16.86
CA PRO A 201 21.03 9.62 17.35
C PRO A 201 22.38 8.94 17.14
N ALA A 202 23.14 9.46 16.17
CA ALA A 202 24.53 9.14 15.97
C ALA A 202 25.33 9.63 17.18
N ARG A 203 25.61 8.73 18.14
CA ARG A 203 26.68 8.94 19.12
C ARG A 203 27.95 8.24 18.62
N ARG A 204 28.65 8.89 17.67
CA ARG A 204 30.06 8.60 17.38
C ARG A 204 30.91 9.71 18.03
N ARG A 205 31.71 9.35 19.03
CA ARG A 205 33.05 9.92 19.26
C ARG A 205 33.98 8.70 19.25
N SER A 206 34.60 8.37 18.12
CA SER A 206 35.89 8.94 17.67
C SER A 206 37.00 8.67 18.68
N CYS A 207 37.61 7.49 18.58
CA CYS A 207 38.99 7.27 19.00
C CYS A 207 39.93 8.13 18.15
N GLY A 208 40.95 8.71 18.79
CA GLY A 208 42.18 9.13 18.10
C GLY A 208 42.67 10.53 18.46
N SER A 209 43.46 10.65 19.52
CA SER A 209 44.65 11.50 19.48
C SER A 209 45.75 10.83 20.28
N CYS A 210 46.89 10.67 19.60
CA CYS A 210 48.16 10.14 20.07
C CYS A 210 48.87 11.16 20.98
N GLY A 211 49.65 10.71 21.97
CA GLY A 211 50.67 11.56 22.61
C GLY A 211 50.98 11.31 24.09
N SER A 212 52.12 10.64 24.33
CA SER A 212 52.94 10.60 25.56
C SER A 212 52.43 9.80 26.77
N GLY A 213 53.17 8.76 27.15
CA GLY A 213 52.93 8.00 28.39
C GLY A 213 53.60 6.64 28.45
N PHE A 214 54.92 6.62 28.30
CA PHE A 214 55.80 5.47 28.50
C PHE A 214 55.62 4.85 29.90
N LYS A 215 55.15 3.59 29.99
CA LYS A 215 55.62 2.64 31.00
C LYS A 215 55.28 1.20 30.63
N THR A 216 56.32 0.56 30.11
CA THR A 216 56.61 -0.87 30.10
C THR A 216 56.16 -1.62 31.36
N ARG A 217 55.51 -2.77 31.18
CA ARG A 217 55.91 -4.09 31.74
C ARG A 217 54.90 -5.18 31.31
N ARG A 218 55.40 -6.11 30.49
CA ARG A 218 55.02 -7.54 30.42
C ARG A 218 56.25 -8.32 30.95
N PRO A 219 56.26 -9.66 30.98
CA PRO A 219 55.28 -10.63 31.46
C PRO A 219 55.92 -11.68 32.39
N CYS A 220 55.10 -12.52 33.04
CA CYS A 220 55.20 -13.98 33.13
C CYS A 220 53.83 -14.47 33.61
#